data_AF-A0A7G8IWY5-F1
#
_entry.id   AF-A0A7G8IWY5-F1
#
_cell.length_a   1.000
_cell.length_b   1.000
_cell.length_c   1.000
_cell.angle_alpha   90.00
_cell.angle_beta   90.00
_cell.angle_gamma   90.00
#
_symmetry.space_group_name_H-M   'P 1'
#
loop_
_entity.id
_entity.type
_entity.pdbx_description
1 polymer ?
#
loop_
_entity_poly.entity_id
_entity_poly.type
_entity_poly.pdbx_seq_one_letter_code
_entity_poly.pdbx_strand_id
1 'polypeptide(L)'
;MAKELTHRADELAGLGWSADDVSRYAELWEYRQRWGAMNLEREDRLFLRKAEAALPVLATGKATVKKNTQDKSYYRWLRFHLDAMSAAQSQMQLTEGSQGAWPILLEEELRLLDHYQPVLGLPDTIKAKSFDAFREQMAEQASALDGKEMQLRSHDFQAALAELKEKENSKWRHLRELTGEQPYPVLLGGTVDSFRSEVRSKLTPLLRQTLPSLAETDKPDPDAG
;
A
#
# COMPACT_ATOMS: atom_id res chain seq x y z
N MET A 1 12.43 31.55 -9.15
CA MET A 1 13.87 31.50 -9.48
C MET A 1 14.24 30.04 -9.67
N ALA A 2 14.52 29.65 -10.92
CA ALA A 2 14.82 28.26 -11.26
C ALA A 2 16.20 27.91 -10.70
N LYS A 3 16.32 26.76 -10.01
CA LYS A 3 17.61 26.23 -9.58
C LYS A 3 18.46 26.02 -10.83
N GLU A 4 19.56 26.75 -10.95
CA GLU A 4 20.57 26.49 -11.97
C GLU A 4 21.00 25.03 -11.84
N LEU A 5 20.67 24.22 -12.84
CA LEU A 5 21.30 22.92 -13.04
C LEU A 5 22.72 23.24 -13.48
N THR A 6 23.67 23.22 -12.56
CA THR A 6 25.09 23.38 -12.88
C THR A 6 25.63 22.04 -13.41
N HIS A 7 26.48 22.09 -14.43
CA HIS A 7 27.17 20.90 -14.93
C HIS A 7 28.09 20.31 -13.84
N ARG A 8 28.29 18.99 -13.81
CA ARG A 8 29.11 18.31 -12.80
C ARG A 8 30.58 18.10 -13.24
N ALA A 9 31.12 19.07 -13.95
CA ALA A 9 32.48 19.02 -14.49
C ALA A 9 33.55 18.86 -13.38
N ASP A 10 33.39 19.56 -12.26
CA ASP A 10 34.31 19.48 -11.11
C ASP A 10 34.38 18.07 -10.50
N GLU A 11 33.27 17.32 -10.55
CA GLU A 11 33.24 15.94 -10.07
C GLU A 11 33.97 14.99 -11.02
N LEU A 12 33.92 15.22 -12.34
CA LEU A 12 34.74 14.49 -13.30
C LEU A 12 36.22 14.76 -13.10
N ALA A 13 36.59 16.02 -12.81
CA ALA A 13 37.96 16.38 -12.47
C ALA A 13 38.44 15.62 -11.21
N GLY A 14 37.59 15.53 -10.18
CA GLY A 14 37.85 14.74 -8.98
C GLY A 14 37.98 13.22 -9.21
N LEU A 15 37.43 12.70 -10.31
CA LEU A 15 37.55 11.30 -10.74
C LEU A 15 38.79 11.03 -11.62
N GLY A 16 39.65 12.03 -11.83
CA GLY A 16 40.88 11.89 -12.61
C GLY A 16 40.70 11.99 -14.13
N TRP A 17 39.61 12.60 -14.61
CA TRP A 17 39.45 12.94 -16.02
C TRP A 17 40.41 14.06 -16.44
N SER A 18 40.80 14.09 -17.72
CA SER A 18 41.68 15.14 -18.25
C SER A 18 41.00 16.50 -18.23
N ALA A 19 41.78 17.59 -18.10
CA ALA A 19 41.24 18.95 -18.11
C ALA A 19 40.48 19.25 -19.42
N ASP A 20 40.97 18.73 -20.55
CA ASP A 20 40.33 18.89 -21.86
C ASP A 20 38.99 18.16 -21.92
N ASP A 21 38.89 16.94 -21.38
CA ASP A 21 37.63 16.19 -21.33
C ASP A 21 36.61 16.83 -20.38
N VAL A 22 37.08 17.40 -19.27
CA VAL A 22 36.24 18.12 -18.30
C VAL A 22 35.64 19.38 -18.94
N SER A 23 36.45 20.17 -19.65
CA SER A 23 35.99 21.35 -20.40
C SER A 23 35.00 20.96 -21.50
N ARG A 24 35.34 19.92 -22.28
CA ARG A 24 34.47 19.38 -23.34
C ARG A 24 33.13 18.92 -22.79
N TYR A 25 33.11 18.28 -21.62
CA TYR A 25 31.88 17.87 -20.96
C TYR A 25 31.00 19.07 -20.58
N ALA A 26 31.57 20.11 -19.98
CA ALA A 26 30.83 21.31 -19.61
C ALA A 26 30.16 21.98 -20.83
N GLU A 27 30.93 22.17 -21.91
CA GLU A 27 30.46 22.78 -23.16
C GLU A 27 29.34 21.95 -23.82
N LEU A 28 29.53 20.64 -23.94
CA LEU A 28 28.53 19.74 -24.54
C LEU A 28 27.27 19.63 -23.68
N TRP A 29 27.41 19.71 -22.36
CA TRP A 29 26.28 19.69 -21.43
C TRP A 29 25.45 20.97 -21.56
N GLU A 30 26.08 22.15 -21.62
CA GLU A 30 25.39 23.43 -21.86
C GLU A 30 24.72 23.46 -23.24
N TYR A 31 25.43 23.00 -24.27
CA TYR A 31 24.87 22.90 -25.62
C TYR A 31 23.64 21.98 -25.65
N ARG A 32 23.69 20.84 -24.96
CA ARG A 32 22.55 19.92 -24.81
C ARG A 32 21.37 20.58 -24.11
N GLN A 33 21.58 21.39 -23.07
CA GLN A 33 20.49 22.11 -22.40
C GLN A 33 19.84 23.15 -23.31
N ARG A 34 20.65 23.84 -24.12
CA ARG A 34 20.20 24.94 -24.97
C ARG A 34 19.52 24.49 -26.26
N TRP A 35 20.02 23.41 -26.88
CA TRP A 35 19.60 22.99 -28.22
C TRP A 35 19.05 21.55 -28.28
N GLY A 36 19.12 20.80 -27.18
CA GLY A 36 18.68 19.42 -27.11
C GLY A 36 19.71 18.41 -27.68
N ALA A 37 19.68 17.19 -27.15
CA ALA A 37 20.66 16.15 -27.50
C ALA A 37 20.58 15.67 -28.96
N MET A 38 19.50 15.98 -29.68
CA MET A 38 19.31 15.56 -31.07
C MET A 38 20.22 16.32 -32.05
N ASN A 39 20.67 17.51 -31.68
CA ASN A 39 21.58 18.36 -32.45
C ASN A 39 23.07 18.05 -32.20
N LEU A 40 23.38 17.13 -31.29
CA LEU A 40 24.74 16.69 -31.03
C LEU A 40 25.15 15.59 -31.99
N GLU A 41 26.41 15.64 -32.43
CA GLU A 41 27.01 14.57 -33.21
C GLU A 41 26.97 13.25 -32.45
N ARG A 42 27.05 12.14 -33.19
CA ARG A 42 27.01 10.81 -32.59
C ARG A 42 28.14 10.61 -31.58
N GLU A 43 29.32 11.13 -31.88
CA GLU A 43 30.51 11.01 -31.03
C GLU A 43 30.35 11.80 -29.73
N ASP A 44 29.84 13.03 -29.80
CA ASP A 44 29.58 13.86 -28.63
C ASP A 44 28.48 13.29 -27.72
N ARG A 45 27.44 12.68 -28.31
CA ARG A 45 26.41 11.96 -27.53
C ARG A 45 27.00 10.77 -26.78
N LEU A 46 27.89 10.02 -27.42
CA LEU A 46 28.56 8.88 -26.78
C LEU A 46 29.51 9.35 -25.68
N PHE A 47 30.23 10.45 -25.91
CA PHE A 47 31.09 11.08 -24.92
C PHE A 47 30.31 11.53 -23.69
N LEU A 48 29.21 12.29 -23.85
CA LEU A 48 28.35 12.71 -22.74
C LEU A 48 27.81 11.52 -21.96
N ARG A 49 27.38 10.45 -22.65
CA ARG A 49 26.87 9.24 -21.99
C ARG A 49 27.95 8.54 -21.16
N LYS A 50 29.19 8.49 -21.67
CA LYS A 50 30.34 7.91 -20.95
C LYS A 50 30.70 8.75 -19.73
N ALA A 51 30.70 10.08 -19.85
CA ALA A 51 30.97 11.00 -18.75
C ALA A 51 29.86 10.92 -17.67
N GLU A 52 28.59 10.93 -18.06
CA GLU A 52 27.46 10.77 -17.14
C GLU A 52 27.43 9.41 -16.43
N ALA A 53 27.91 8.35 -17.09
CA ALA A 53 28.03 7.02 -16.49
C ALA A 53 29.19 6.91 -15.49
N ALA A 54 30.24 7.73 -15.65
CA ALA A 54 31.38 7.77 -14.73
C ALA A 54 31.10 8.60 -13.48
N LEU A 55 30.21 9.60 -13.58
CA LEU A 55 29.78 10.38 -12.43
C LEU A 55 29.03 9.50 -11.41
N PRO A 56 29.22 9.72 -10.10
CA PRO A 56 28.46 9.01 -9.08
C PRO A 56 26.97 9.26 -9.31
N VAL A 57 26.17 8.20 -9.24
CA VAL A 57 24.71 8.28 -9.36
C VAL A 57 24.21 9.21 -8.26
N LEU A 58 23.78 10.41 -8.65
CA LEU A 58 23.00 11.24 -7.76
C LEU A 58 21.74 10.44 -7.45
N ALA A 59 21.52 10.11 -6.19
CA ALA A 59 20.23 9.64 -5.73
C ALA A 59 19.21 10.77 -5.96
N THR A 60 18.70 10.88 -7.18
CA THR A 60 17.63 11.80 -7.57
C THR A 60 16.25 11.27 -7.15
N GLY A 61 16.21 10.41 -6.15
CA GLY A 61 15.05 10.29 -5.28
C GLY A 61 15.24 11.29 -4.17
N LYS A 62 14.35 12.28 -4.05
CA LYS A 62 14.07 12.90 -2.73
C LYS A 62 14.18 11.79 -1.70
N ALA A 63 14.93 11.97 -0.61
CA ALA A 63 14.85 11.07 0.52
C ALA A 63 13.39 11.05 0.97
N THR A 64 12.60 10.14 0.41
CA THR A 64 11.20 9.98 0.73
C THR A 64 11.26 9.47 2.13
N VAL A 65 10.90 10.34 3.09
CA VAL A 65 10.63 9.95 4.47
C VAL A 65 9.89 8.62 4.37
N LYS A 66 10.52 7.56 4.90
CA LYS A 66 9.96 6.20 4.79
C LYS A 66 8.57 6.28 5.42
N LYS A 67 7.55 6.24 4.56
CA LYS A 67 6.15 6.22 4.99
C LYS A 67 5.98 5.09 5.99
N ASN A 68 5.38 5.39 7.14
CA ASN A 68 5.05 4.36 8.10
C ASN A 68 4.04 3.38 7.48
N THR A 69 3.88 2.17 8.03
CA THR A 69 2.90 1.19 7.54
C THR A 69 1.50 1.79 7.44
N GLN A 70 1.15 2.68 8.38
CA GLN A 70 -0.14 3.38 8.45
C GLN A 70 -0.35 4.40 7.31
N ASP A 71 0.72 4.94 6.74
CA ASP A 71 0.67 5.88 5.61
C ASP A 71 0.56 5.17 4.26
N LYS A 72 0.68 3.83 4.25
CA LYS A 72 0.62 3.02 3.03
C LYS A 72 -0.81 2.95 2.53
N SER A 73 -0.96 3.00 1.21
CA SER A 73 -2.29 3.03 0.57
C SER A 73 -3.14 1.82 0.95
N TYR A 74 -2.55 0.65 1.16
CA TYR A 74 -3.28 -0.56 1.55
C TYR A 74 -3.87 -0.44 2.96
N TYR A 75 -3.05 -0.01 3.93
CA TYR A 75 -3.50 0.21 5.30
C TYR A 75 -4.61 1.27 5.35
N ARG A 76 -4.41 2.41 4.67
CA ARG A 76 -5.41 3.48 4.61
C ARG A 76 -6.72 3.03 3.96
N TRP A 77 -6.64 2.17 2.95
CA TRP A 77 -7.79 1.58 2.29
C TRP A 77 -8.59 0.66 3.23
N LEU A 78 -7.91 -0.22 3.99
CA LEU A 78 -8.56 -1.06 5.01
C LEU A 78 -9.22 -0.19 6.09
N ARG A 79 -8.48 0.79 6.61
CA ARG A 79 -8.98 1.70 7.66
C ARG A 79 -10.20 2.49 7.18
N PHE A 80 -10.16 3.00 5.95
CA PHE A 80 -11.29 3.70 5.34
C PHE A 80 -12.56 2.83 5.32
N HIS A 81 -12.46 1.58 4.88
CA HIS A 81 -13.61 0.69 4.85
C HIS A 81 -14.09 0.30 6.26
N LEU A 82 -13.17 0.12 7.21
CA LEU A 82 -13.52 -0.13 8.61
C LEU A 82 -14.28 1.05 9.22
N ASP A 83 -13.80 2.28 9.01
CA ASP A 83 -14.43 3.49 9.51
C ASP A 83 -15.83 3.69 8.89
N ALA A 84 -15.97 3.43 7.58
CA ALA A 84 -17.26 3.48 6.89
C ALA A 84 -18.27 2.46 7.45
N MET A 85 -17.84 1.22 7.69
CA MET A 85 -18.70 0.19 8.28
C MET A 85 -19.04 0.49 9.74
N SER A 86 -18.10 1.04 10.52
CA SER A 86 -18.34 1.46 11.91
C SER A 86 -19.39 2.57 11.99
N ALA A 87 -19.33 3.53 11.05
CA ALA A 87 -20.35 4.57 10.90
C ALA A 87 -21.73 3.97 10.54
N ALA A 88 -21.76 3.02 9.60
CA ALA A 88 -22.99 2.32 9.22
C ALA A 88 -23.59 1.52 10.39
N GLN A 89 -22.77 0.76 11.13
CA GLN A 89 -23.21 0.01 12.31
C GLN A 89 -23.82 0.91 13.40
N SER A 90 -23.26 2.11 13.59
CA SER A 90 -23.81 3.09 14.52
C SER A 90 -25.23 3.53 14.13
N GLN A 91 -25.54 3.56 12.82
CA GLN A 91 -26.88 3.84 12.32
C GLN A 91 -27.82 2.62 12.38
N MET A 92 -27.27 1.40 12.35
CA MET A 92 -28.04 0.15 12.41
C MET A 92 -28.61 -0.18 13.80
N GLN A 93 -28.25 0.59 14.83
CA GLN A 93 -28.71 0.38 16.22
C GLN A 93 -28.48 -1.05 16.69
N LEU A 94 -27.26 -1.53 16.50
CA LEU A 94 -26.85 -2.87 16.89
C LEU A 94 -27.03 -3.09 18.40
N THR A 95 -27.38 -4.31 18.79
CA THR A 95 -27.47 -4.71 20.20
C THR A 95 -26.10 -4.60 20.86
N GLU A 96 -26.06 -4.24 22.15
CA GLU A 96 -24.81 -4.17 22.91
C GLU A 96 -24.04 -5.49 22.83
N GLY A 97 -22.74 -5.40 22.54
CA GLY A 97 -21.88 -6.58 22.33
C GLY A 97 -22.05 -7.29 20.99
N SER A 98 -22.85 -6.75 20.04
CA SER A 98 -22.92 -7.27 18.67
C SER A 98 -22.03 -6.48 17.72
N GLN A 99 -21.45 -7.17 16.73
CA GLN A 99 -20.53 -6.56 15.76
C GLN A 99 -20.65 -7.26 14.40
N GLY A 100 -20.55 -6.50 13.31
CA GLY A 100 -20.48 -7.05 11.96
C GLY A 100 -19.21 -7.89 11.77
N ALA A 101 -19.33 -9.01 11.05
CA ALA A 101 -18.17 -9.88 10.79
C ALA A 101 -17.09 -9.17 9.95
N TRP A 102 -17.49 -8.33 9.00
CA TRP A 102 -16.57 -7.59 8.13
C TRP A 102 -15.65 -6.60 8.89
N PRO A 103 -16.16 -5.75 9.79
CA PRO A 103 -15.32 -4.96 10.69
C PRO A 103 -14.28 -5.80 11.44
N ILE A 104 -14.67 -6.95 12.01
CA ILE A 104 -13.75 -7.83 12.74
C ILE A 104 -12.62 -8.32 11.83
N LEU A 105 -12.93 -8.71 10.59
CA LEU A 105 -11.92 -9.13 9.60
C LEU A 105 -10.90 -8.02 9.32
N LEU A 106 -11.36 -6.78 9.11
CA LEU A 106 -10.46 -5.66 8.82
C LEU A 106 -9.65 -5.23 10.05
N GLU A 107 -10.25 -5.29 11.24
CA GLU A 107 -9.56 -5.01 12.51
C GLU A 107 -8.42 -5.99 12.77
N GLU A 108 -8.67 -7.30 12.62
CA GLU A 108 -7.62 -8.30 12.82
C GLU A 108 -6.52 -8.19 11.76
N GLU A 109 -6.87 -7.84 10.53
CA GLU A 109 -5.87 -7.58 9.50
C GLU A 109 -5.01 -6.35 9.83
N LEU A 110 -5.63 -5.23 10.21
CA LEU A 110 -4.92 -4.02 10.63
C LEU A 110 -4.03 -4.29 11.85
N ARG A 111 -4.52 -5.06 12.83
CA ARG A 111 -3.75 -5.48 14.02
C ARG A 111 -2.47 -6.22 13.63
N LEU A 112 -2.56 -7.14 12.66
CA LEU A 112 -1.40 -7.88 12.16
C LEU A 112 -0.45 -6.99 11.35
N LEU A 113 -0.98 -6.04 10.58
CA LEU A 113 -0.16 -5.06 9.88
C LEU A 113 0.61 -4.16 10.86
N ASP A 114 -0.02 -3.73 11.95
CA ASP A 114 0.63 -2.92 13.00
C ASP A 114 1.69 -3.73 13.76
N HIS A 115 1.44 -5.01 14.04
CA HIS A 115 2.40 -5.89 14.71
C HIS A 115 3.62 -6.21 13.82
N TYR A 116 3.39 -6.74 12.63
CA TYR A 116 4.47 -7.19 11.75
C TYR A 116 5.14 -6.04 11.01
N GLN A 117 4.44 -4.94 10.76
CA GLN A 117 4.92 -3.78 10.01
C GLN A 117 5.51 -4.16 8.64
N PRO A 118 4.77 -4.87 7.77
CA PRO A 118 5.25 -5.17 6.43
C PRO A 118 5.55 -3.89 5.65
N VAL A 119 6.42 -4.02 4.64
CA VAL A 119 6.83 -2.88 3.79
C VAL A 119 5.64 -2.32 3.01
N LEU A 120 4.68 -3.18 2.67
CA LEU A 120 3.49 -2.90 1.84
C LEU A 120 3.88 -2.26 0.50
N GLY A 121 4.94 -2.81 -0.12
CA GLY A 121 5.38 -2.45 -1.46
C GLY A 121 4.49 -3.05 -2.56
N LEU A 122 4.89 -2.89 -3.81
CA LEU A 122 4.17 -3.49 -4.95
C LEU A 122 4.04 -5.03 -4.83
N PRO A 123 5.09 -5.79 -4.46
CA PRO A 123 4.96 -7.24 -4.31
C PRO A 123 3.91 -7.64 -3.25
N ASP A 124 3.96 -6.98 -2.09
CA ASP A 124 3.01 -7.20 -0.99
C ASP A 124 1.59 -6.85 -1.44
N THR A 125 1.37 -5.69 -2.07
CA THR A 125 0.03 -5.23 -2.46
C THR A 125 -0.60 -6.07 -3.56
N ILE A 126 0.20 -6.65 -4.46
CA ILE A 126 -0.29 -7.64 -5.44
C ILE A 126 -0.75 -8.91 -4.72
N LYS A 127 0.06 -9.43 -3.78
CA LYS A 127 -0.24 -10.66 -3.04
C LYS A 127 -1.39 -10.49 -2.05
N ALA A 128 -1.57 -9.30 -1.49
CA ALA A 128 -2.64 -8.97 -0.55
C ALA A 128 -4.06 -9.07 -1.15
N LYS A 129 -4.19 -9.19 -2.49
CA LYS A 129 -5.46 -9.55 -3.14
C LYS A 129 -5.94 -10.96 -2.78
N SER A 130 -5.04 -11.86 -2.41
CA SER A 130 -5.42 -13.21 -1.97
C SER A 130 -6.25 -13.21 -0.68
N PHE A 131 -6.16 -12.14 0.13
CA PHE A 131 -6.99 -11.98 1.32
C PHE A 131 -8.46 -11.75 0.98
N ASP A 132 -8.81 -11.41 -0.25
CA ASP A 132 -10.21 -11.22 -0.65
C ASP A 132 -10.98 -12.54 -0.52
N ALA A 133 -10.41 -13.64 -1.02
CA ALA A 133 -11.01 -14.97 -0.89
C ALA A 133 -11.16 -15.38 0.58
N PHE A 134 -10.17 -15.05 1.41
CA PHE A 134 -10.25 -15.30 2.85
C PHE A 134 -11.38 -14.52 3.51
N ARG A 135 -11.51 -13.21 3.22
CA ARG A 135 -12.57 -12.38 3.79
C ARG A 135 -13.95 -12.87 3.37
N GLU A 136 -14.14 -13.21 2.10
CA GLU A 136 -15.39 -13.78 1.60
C GLU A 136 -15.72 -15.11 2.28
N GLN A 137 -14.74 -16.02 2.40
CA GLN A 137 -14.92 -17.30 3.10
C GLN A 137 -15.35 -17.11 4.56
N MET A 138 -14.67 -16.22 5.30
CA MET A 138 -15.02 -15.97 6.70
C MET A 138 -16.39 -15.28 6.84
N ALA A 139 -16.75 -14.39 5.92
CA ALA A 139 -18.06 -13.75 5.90
C ALA A 139 -19.18 -14.75 5.56
N GLU A 140 -18.93 -15.70 4.67
CA GLU A 140 -19.86 -16.80 4.37
C GLU A 140 -20.03 -17.71 5.59
N GLN A 141 -18.94 -18.07 6.27
CA GLN A 141 -18.98 -18.84 7.52
C GLN A 141 -19.79 -18.12 8.61
N ALA A 142 -19.58 -16.81 8.79
CA ALA A 142 -20.37 -16.01 9.71
C ALA A 142 -21.86 -16.00 9.33
N SER A 143 -22.18 -15.92 8.03
CA SER A 143 -23.56 -15.93 7.52
C SER A 143 -24.27 -17.27 7.67
N ALA A 144 -23.52 -18.36 7.88
CA ALA A 144 -24.04 -19.71 8.08
C ALA A 144 -24.33 -20.06 9.56
N LEU A 145 -24.00 -19.15 10.49
CA LEU A 145 -24.26 -19.36 11.92
C LEU A 145 -25.75 -19.31 12.25
N ASP A 146 -26.12 -19.94 13.37
CA ASP A 146 -27.50 -20.01 13.82
C ASP A 146 -28.07 -18.61 14.13
N GLY A 147 -29.39 -18.43 13.95
CA GLY A 147 -30.07 -17.15 14.19
C GLY A 147 -30.04 -16.63 15.64
N LYS A 148 -29.52 -17.42 16.58
CA LYS A 148 -29.25 -16.99 17.97
C LYS A 148 -27.85 -16.37 18.13
N GLU A 149 -26.94 -16.70 17.23
CA GLU A 149 -25.52 -16.31 17.24
C GLU A 149 -25.23 -15.21 16.22
N MET A 150 -26.08 -15.09 15.20
CA MET A 150 -25.93 -14.13 14.11
C MET A 150 -27.27 -13.59 13.63
N GLN A 151 -27.29 -12.30 13.29
CA GLN A 151 -28.38 -11.64 12.59
C GLN A 151 -27.91 -11.18 11.20
N LEU A 152 -28.59 -11.63 10.16
CA LEU A 152 -28.30 -11.21 8.81
C LEU A 152 -28.87 -9.81 8.55
N ARG A 153 -28.01 -8.86 8.20
CA ARG A 153 -28.36 -7.53 7.73
C ARG A 153 -27.92 -7.36 6.28
N SER A 154 -28.17 -6.16 5.75
CA SER A 154 -27.70 -5.76 4.44
C SER A 154 -26.84 -4.50 4.55
N HIS A 155 -25.79 -4.43 3.72
CA HIS A 155 -24.92 -3.26 3.63
C HIS A 155 -24.40 -3.08 2.21
N ASP A 156 -24.39 -1.83 1.72
CA ASP A 156 -23.69 -1.45 0.49
C ASP A 156 -22.21 -1.12 0.77
N PHE A 157 -21.33 -2.05 0.42
CA PHE A 157 -19.87 -1.93 0.59
C PHE A 157 -19.22 -0.93 -0.38
N GLN A 158 -19.92 -0.50 -1.42
CA GLN A 158 -19.39 0.40 -2.44
C GLN A 158 -19.76 1.87 -2.19
N ALA A 159 -20.88 2.14 -1.51
CA ALA A 159 -21.44 3.47 -1.29
C ALA A 159 -20.38 4.49 -0.79
N ALA A 160 -19.67 4.16 0.30
CA ALA A 160 -18.69 5.08 0.88
C ALA A 160 -17.53 5.39 -0.09
N LEU A 161 -17.03 4.38 -0.82
CA LEU A 161 -15.95 4.59 -1.78
C LEU A 161 -16.41 5.36 -3.01
N ALA A 162 -17.65 5.17 -3.46
CA ALA A 162 -18.24 5.94 -4.54
C ALA A 162 -18.31 7.43 -4.17
N GLU A 163 -18.81 7.75 -2.97
CA GLU A 163 -18.85 9.13 -2.46
C GLU A 163 -17.45 9.75 -2.35
N LEU A 164 -16.44 8.99 -1.92
CA LEU A 164 -15.06 9.46 -1.89
C LEU A 164 -14.54 9.76 -3.31
N LYS A 165 -14.84 8.89 -4.29
CA LYS A 165 -14.39 9.05 -5.68
C LYS A 165 -15.01 10.25 -6.39
N GLU A 166 -16.18 10.70 -5.96
CA GLU A 166 -16.80 11.94 -6.44
C GLU A 166 -16.06 13.19 -5.95
N LYS A 167 -15.50 13.13 -4.73
CA LYS A 167 -14.78 14.25 -4.10
C LYS A 167 -13.30 14.27 -4.48
N GLU A 168 -12.70 13.10 -4.65
CA GLU A 168 -11.26 12.93 -4.91
C GLU A 168 -11.01 11.85 -5.96
N ASN A 169 -10.00 12.06 -6.82
CA ASN A 169 -9.59 11.05 -7.79
C ASN A 169 -8.77 9.93 -7.11
N SER A 170 -9.46 9.06 -6.38
CA SER A 170 -8.87 7.90 -5.72
C SER A 170 -8.83 6.69 -6.67
N LYS A 171 -7.66 6.04 -6.76
CA LYS A 171 -7.47 4.77 -7.51
C LYS A 171 -7.78 3.53 -6.67
N TRP A 172 -8.49 3.71 -5.55
CA TRP A 172 -8.82 2.61 -4.66
C TRP A 172 -9.88 1.71 -5.27
N ARG A 173 -9.71 0.41 -5.07
CA ARG A 173 -10.68 -0.62 -5.47
C ARG A 173 -11.75 -0.77 -4.39
N HIS A 174 -12.88 -1.35 -4.77
CA HIS A 174 -13.93 -1.71 -3.81
C HIS A 174 -13.45 -2.86 -2.92
N LEU A 175 -14.01 -2.93 -1.69
CA LEU A 175 -13.74 -4.05 -0.78
C LEU A 175 -14.30 -5.37 -1.32
N ARG A 176 -15.46 -5.29 -1.97
CA ARG A 176 -16.16 -6.40 -2.63
C ARG A 176 -16.50 -6.01 -4.07
N GLU A 177 -16.45 -6.98 -4.97
CA GLU A 177 -16.72 -6.77 -6.40
C GLU A 177 -18.22 -6.65 -6.70
N LEU A 178 -19.08 -7.22 -5.85
CA LEU A 178 -20.53 -7.16 -6.00
C LEU A 178 -21.04 -5.73 -5.80
N THR A 179 -22.06 -5.35 -6.57
CA THR A 179 -22.72 -4.04 -6.50
C THR A 179 -24.01 -4.11 -5.69
N GLY A 180 -24.33 -3.01 -5.00
CA GLY A 180 -25.56 -2.87 -4.22
C GLY A 180 -25.55 -3.56 -2.86
N GLU A 181 -26.75 -3.68 -2.30
CA GLU A 181 -27.03 -4.25 -0.97
C GLU A 181 -26.60 -5.71 -0.88
N GLN A 182 -25.69 -6.00 0.05
CA GLN A 182 -25.07 -7.31 0.20
C GLN A 182 -25.22 -7.89 1.61
N PRO A 183 -25.17 -9.23 1.75
CA PRO A 183 -25.18 -9.90 3.04
C PRO A 183 -24.14 -9.32 4.01
N TYR A 184 -24.63 -8.87 5.16
CA TYR A 184 -23.83 -8.31 6.24
C TYR A 184 -24.16 -9.06 7.53
N PRO A 185 -23.45 -10.15 7.84
CA PRO A 185 -23.68 -10.91 9.06
C PRO A 185 -23.24 -10.12 10.29
N VAL A 186 -24.16 -9.93 11.24
CA VAL A 186 -23.91 -9.31 12.54
C VAL A 186 -23.85 -10.40 13.59
N LEU A 187 -22.70 -10.58 14.20
CA LEU A 187 -22.47 -11.58 15.26
C LEU A 187 -22.98 -11.05 16.60
N LEU A 188 -23.53 -11.93 17.43
CA LEU A 188 -24.19 -11.60 18.68
C LEU A 188 -23.41 -12.16 19.89
N GLY A 189 -23.23 -11.36 20.93
CA GLY A 189 -22.68 -11.82 22.22
C GLY A 189 -21.32 -12.51 22.10
N GLY A 190 -21.15 -13.64 22.80
CA GLY A 190 -19.88 -14.38 22.85
C GLY A 190 -19.41 -14.97 21.52
N THR A 191 -20.26 -14.96 20.48
CA THR A 191 -19.89 -15.37 19.12
C THR A 191 -18.88 -14.38 18.50
N VAL A 192 -18.90 -13.10 18.89
CA VAL A 192 -17.95 -12.09 18.42
C VAL A 192 -16.51 -12.49 18.75
N ASP A 193 -16.23 -12.85 20.00
CA ASP A 193 -14.88 -13.20 20.47
C ASP A 193 -14.41 -14.53 19.89
N SER A 194 -15.33 -15.50 19.77
CA SER A 194 -15.05 -16.81 19.17
C SER A 194 -14.67 -16.66 17.70
N PHE A 195 -15.45 -15.89 16.93
CA PHE A 195 -15.16 -15.59 15.53
C PHE A 195 -13.87 -14.80 15.37
N ARG A 196 -13.63 -13.78 16.21
CA ARG A 196 -12.38 -13.00 16.20
C ARG A 196 -11.16 -13.90 16.42
N SER A 197 -11.25 -14.83 17.38
CA SER A 197 -10.18 -15.80 17.66
C SER A 197 -9.94 -16.74 16.49
N GLU A 198 -11.00 -17.19 15.83
CA GLU A 198 -10.91 -18.03 14.63
C GLU A 198 -10.24 -17.29 13.47
N VAL A 199 -10.72 -16.09 13.15
CA VAL A 199 -10.13 -15.19 12.13
C VAL A 199 -8.65 -15.02 12.40
N ARG A 200 -8.29 -14.69 13.63
CA ARG A 200 -6.90 -14.50 14.06
C ARG A 200 -6.04 -15.74 13.83
N SER A 201 -6.52 -16.93 14.20
CA SER A 201 -5.75 -18.18 14.05
C SER A 201 -5.48 -18.52 12.57
N LYS A 202 -6.41 -18.19 11.67
CA LYS A 202 -6.29 -18.45 10.24
C LYS A 202 -5.52 -17.34 9.50
N LEU A 203 -5.78 -16.08 9.84
CA LEU A 203 -5.22 -14.92 9.15
C LEU A 203 -3.74 -14.72 9.47
N THR A 204 -3.31 -14.99 10.71
CA THR A 204 -1.90 -14.82 11.12
C THR A 204 -0.93 -15.62 10.24
N PRO A 205 -1.06 -16.97 10.09
CA PRO A 205 -0.18 -17.72 9.21
C PRO A 205 -0.37 -17.37 7.74
N LEU A 206 -1.61 -17.09 7.30
CA LEU A 206 -1.88 -16.68 5.92
C LEU A 206 -1.14 -15.40 5.55
N LEU A 207 -1.19 -14.37 6.41
CA LEU A 207 -0.52 -13.09 6.20
C LEU A 207 1.00 -13.23 6.10
N ARG A 208 1.61 -14.02 7.00
CA ARG A 208 3.06 -14.31 6.98
C ARG A 208 3.50 -15.03 5.71
N GLN A 209 2.72 -16.00 5.25
CA GLN A 209 3.02 -16.76 4.03
C GLN A 209 2.76 -15.96 2.74
N THR A 210 1.83 -15.01 2.79
CA THR A 210 1.37 -14.27 1.62
C THR A 210 2.23 -13.07 1.30
N LEU A 211 2.62 -12.28 2.32
CA LEU A 211 3.36 -11.03 2.14
C LEU A 211 4.86 -11.31 2.04
N PRO A 212 5.49 -11.12 0.86
CA PRO A 212 6.91 -11.42 0.69
C PRO A 212 7.82 -10.65 1.63
N SER A 213 7.44 -9.43 2.04
CA SER A 213 8.23 -8.65 3.01
C SER A 213 8.28 -9.24 4.42
N LEU A 214 7.45 -10.25 4.71
CA LEU A 214 7.44 -10.96 5.98
C LEU A 214 8.16 -12.31 5.92
N ALA A 215 8.71 -12.71 4.77
CA ALA A 215 9.39 -14.01 4.63
C ALA A 215 10.58 -14.17 5.60
N GLU A 216 11.28 -13.09 5.90
CA GLU A 216 12.44 -13.06 6.81
C GLU A 216 12.11 -12.44 8.18
N THR A 217 10.84 -12.33 8.56
CA THR A 217 10.47 -11.74 9.86
C THR A 217 10.69 -12.72 11.02
N ASP A 218 11.51 -12.31 11.99
CA ASP A 218 11.74 -13.05 13.23
C ASP A 218 10.72 -12.71 14.33
N LYS A 219 9.76 -11.80 14.05
CA LYS A 219 8.75 -11.41 15.05
C LYS A 219 7.90 -12.63 15.44
N PRO A 220 7.69 -12.87 16.75
CA PRO A 220 6.83 -13.95 17.22
C PRO A 220 5.36 -13.65 16.86
N ASP A 221 4.52 -14.68 16.89
CA ASP A 221 3.09 -14.48 16.74
C ASP A 221 2.56 -13.62 17.90
N PRO A 222 1.65 -12.66 17.63
CA PRO A 222 1.21 -11.68 18.62
C PRO A 222 0.46 -12.29 19.82
N ASP A 223 0.06 -13.56 19.71
CA ASP A 223 -0.68 -14.31 20.73
C ASP A 223 0.16 -15.46 21.33
N ALA A 224 1.47 -15.51 21.05
CA ALA A 224 2.40 -16.52 21.58
C ALA A 224 2.92 -16.21 23.01
N GLY A 225 2.16 -15.44 23.80
CA GLY A 225 2.51 -14.98 25.15
C GLY A 225 1.49 -15.36 26.19
#